data_AF-A0A2E5C789-F1
#
_entry.id   AF-A0A2E5C789-F1
#
_cell.length_a   1.000
_cell.length_b   1.000
_cell.length_c   1.000
_cell.angle_alpha   90.00
_cell.angle_beta   90.00
_cell.angle_gamma   90.00
#
_symmetry.space_group_name_H-M   'P 1'
#
loop_
_entity.id
_entity.type
_entity.pdbx_description
1 polymer ?
#
loop_
_entity_poly.entity_id
_entity_poly.type
_entity_poly.pdbx_seq_one_letter_code
_entity_poly.pdbx_strand_id
1 'polypeptide(L)'
;MSFTEDKLDRIYQRTEGRCHICRKQLSLRNYGVFGKRGAWEVEHSKPRSKGGTDHMNNLYAACIPCNRIKGNSSTTSARSTNGYRCAPLSQAKRGENTVAGGVVGALAFLLVPPHLRLAAVVVGGVVGAVVGKSYEPD
;
A
#
# COMPACT_ATOMS: atom_id res chain seq x y z
N MET A 1 24.46 2.27 5.17
CA MET A 1 23.93 3.07 4.05
C MET A 1 23.05 4.15 4.65
N SER A 2 23.36 5.42 4.41
CA SER A 2 22.54 6.54 4.90
C SER A 2 21.51 6.92 3.83
N PHE A 3 20.26 7.06 4.24
CA PHE A 3 19.20 7.63 3.40
C PHE A 3 18.98 9.07 3.85
N THR A 4 18.67 9.97 2.91
CA THR A 4 18.21 11.32 3.24
C THR A 4 16.80 11.25 3.82
N GLU A 5 16.43 12.23 4.64
CA GLU A 5 15.09 12.31 5.23
C GLU A 5 13.99 12.32 4.16
N ASP A 6 14.16 13.11 3.10
CA ASP A 6 13.24 13.14 1.95
C ASP A 6 13.07 11.78 1.30
N LYS A 7 14.15 11.00 1.20
CA LYS A 7 14.09 9.66 0.61
C LYS A 7 13.37 8.69 1.56
N LEU A 8 13.57 8.82 2.87
CA LEU A 8 12.84 8.03 3.87
C LEU A 8 11.34 8.34 3.86
N ASP A 9 10.94 9.61 3.79
CA ASP A 9 9.54 9.99 3.67
C ASP A 9 8.92 9.40 2.40
N ARG A 10 9.58 9.54 1.24
CA ARG A 10 9.09 8.93 0.00
C ARG A 10 8.91 7.41 0.13
N ILE A 11 9.86 6.69 0.74
CA ILE A 11 9.76 5.24 0.94
C ILE A 11 8.60 4.90 1.89
N TYR A 12 8.42 5.67 2.96
CA TYR A 12 7.33 5.51 3.92
C TYR A 12 5.95 5.75 3.27
N GLN A 13 5.82 6.79 2.45
CA GLN A 13 4.58 7.15 1.78
C GLN A 13 4.17 6.15 0.70
N ARG A 14 5.11 5.40 0.10
CA ARG A 14 4.77 4.36 -0.90
C ARG A 14 3.79 3.33 -0.39
N THR A 15 3.80 3.08 0.92
CA THR A 15 2.90 2.13 1.58
C THR A 15 2.04 2.78 2.66
N GLU A 16 1.92 4.12 2.62
CA GLU A 16 1.13 4.91 3.58
C GLU A 16 1.53 4.65 5.03
N GLY A 17 2.82 4.44 5.25
CA GLY A 17 3.34 4.12 6.57
C GLY A 17 2.97 2.74 7.08
N ARG A 18 2.59 1.80 6.22
CA ARG A 18 2.35 0.41 6.59
C ARG A 18 3.54 -0.46 6.17
N CYS A 19 3.81 -1.50 6.96
CA CYS A 19 4.78 -2.51 6.58
C CYS A 19 4.33 -3.19 5.29
N HIS A 20 5.20 -3.21 4.30
CA HIS A 20 4.86 -3.78 3.00
C HIS A 20 4.79 -5.33 2.97
N ILE A 21 5.12 -5.99 4.10
CA ILE A 21 5.05 -7.44 4.29
C ILE A 21 3.84 -7.84 5.13
N CYS A 22 3.69 -7.25 6.33
CA CYS A 22 2.67 -7.66 7.30
C CYS A 22 1.54 -6.62 7.51
N ARG A 23 1.59 -5.49 6.79
CA ARG A 23 0.60 -4.39 6.84
C ARG A 23 0.47 -3.63 8.17
N LYS A 24 1.23 -3.98 9.21
CA LYS A 24 1.25 -3.23 10.49
C LYS A 24 1.64 -1.77 10.28
N GLN A 25 1.00 -0.87 11.03
CA GLN A 25 1.30 0.55 11.02
C GLN A 25 2.71 0.84 11.55
N LEU A 26 3.42 1.70 10.84
CA LEU A 26 4.76 2.19 11.15
C LEU A 26 4.68 3.66 11.54
N SER A 27 5.68 4.13 12.28
CA SER A 27 5.84 5.54 12.62
C SER A 27 7.04 6.09 11.87
N LEU A 28 6.85 7.13 11.06
CA LEU A 28 7.93 7.77 10.29
C LEU A 28 9.13 8.12 11.19
N ARG A 29 8.84 8.64 12.39
CA ARG A 29 9.84 9.04 13.41
C ARG A 29 10.63 7.88 14.02
N ASN A 30 10.15 6.64 13.90
CA ASN A 30 10.77 5.46 14.50
C ASN A 30 11.64 4.68 13.49
N TYR A 31 12.13 5.35 12.44
CA TYR A 31 13.08 4.76 11.50
C TYR A 31 14.38 4.34 12.22
N GLY A 32 14.77 3.07 12.07
CA GLY A 32 16.00 2.52 12.66
C GLY A 32 15.98 2.36 14.19
N VAL A 33 14.87 2.70 14.88
CA VAL A 33 14.81 2.66 16.34
C VAL A 33 14.32 1.30 16.83
N PHE A 34 15.24 0.38 17.11
CA PHE A 34 14.91 -0.97 17.57
C PHE A 34 14.04 -0.97 18.84
N GLY A 35 13.09 -1.90 18.92
CA GLY A 35 12.22 -2.09 20.10
C GLY A 35 11.05 -1.11 20.24
N LYS A 36 11.01 -0.01 19.47
CA LYS A 36 9.85 0.90 19.50
C LYS A 36 8.67 0.39 18.68
N ARG A 37 7.45 0.70 19.13
CA ARG A 37 6.22 0.41 18.38
C ARG A 37 6.24 1.15 17.03
N GLY A 38 5.95 0.43 15.95
CA GLY A 38 5.99 0.98 14.61
C GLY A 38 7.41 1.30 14.10
N ALA A 39 8.44 0.76 14.74
CA ALA A 39 9.81 0.85 14.25
C ALA A 39 9.98 0.09 12.94
N TRP A 40 10.78 0.67 12.05
CA TRP A 40 10.92 0.18 10.69
C TRP A 40 12.29 0.49 10.12
N GLU A 41 12.65 -0.24 9.09
CA GLU A 41 13.87 -0.09 8.31
C GLU A 41 13.50 -0.08 6.82
N VAL A 42 14.40 0.46 6.00
CA VAL A 42 14.27 0.36 4.55
C VAL A 42 14.59 -1.07 4.14
N GLU A 43 13.71 -1.66 3.35
CA GLU A 43 13.80 -3.02 2.86
C GLU A 43 13.91 -3.02 1.32
N HIS A 44 14.77 -3.91 0.81
CA HIS A 44 14.95 -4.12 -0.63
C HIS A 44 14.13 -5.32 -1.10
N SER A 45 13.08 -5.06 -1.90
CA SER A 45 12.22 -6.12 -2.42
C SER A 45 13.03 -7.18 -3.18
N LYS A 46 13.92 -6.77 -4.08
CA LYS A 46 15.01 -7.61 -4.57
C LYS A 46 16.24 -7.37 -3.69
N PRO A 47 16.72 -8.36 -2.91
CA PRO A 47 17.89 -8.19 -2.05
C PRO A 47 19.13 -7.79 -2.85
N ARG A 48 20.00 -6.96 -2.25
CA ARG A 48 21.27 -6.53 -2.88
C ARG A 48 22.16 -7.70 -3.30
N SER A 49 22.23 -8.76 -2.47
CA SER A 49 22.97 -9.99 -2.78
C SER A 49 22.47 -10.75 -4.01
N LYS A 50 21.26 -10.43 -4.49
CA LYS A 50 20.66 -11.00 -5.70
C LYS A 50 20.60 -9.98 -6.84
N GLY A 51 21.36 -8.88 -6.76
CA GLY A 51 21.38 -7.81 -7.76
C GLY A 51 20.27 -6.77 -7.58
N GLY A 52 19.80 -6.57 -6.35
CA GLY A 52 18.91 -5.46 -5.99
C GLY A 52 19.64 -4.12 -5.94
N THR A 53 18.92 -3.05 -6.30
CA THR A 53 19.45 -1.67 -6.36
C THR A 53 18.77 -0.77 -5.33
N ASP A 54 19.33 0.42 -5.12
CA ASP A 54 18.80 1.46 -4.22
C ASP A 54 17.81 2.41 -4.91
N HIS A 55 17.29 2.00 -6.07
CA HIS A 55 16.26 2.72 -6.79
C HIS A 55 14.93 2.66 -6.04
N MET A 56 14.19 3.76 -6.10
CA MET A 56 12.94 3.92 -5.34
C MET A 56 11.93 2.81 -5.58
N ASN A 57 11.88 2.21 -6.76
CA ASN A 57 10.97 1.10 -7.08
C ASN A 57 11.27 -0.19 -6.29
N ASN A 58 12.52 -0.38 -5.85
CA ASN A 58 12.98 -1.55 -5.11
C ASN A 58 12.92 -1.36 -3.58
N LEU A 59 12.67 -0.13 -3.10
CA LEU A 59 12.72 0.20 -1.68
C LEU A 59 11.30 0.31 -1.08
N TYR A 60 11.11 -0.35 0.05
CA TYR A 60 9.86 -0.32 0.82
C TYR A 60 10.11 -0.12 2.31
N ALA A 61 9.10 0.38 3.02
CA ALA A 61 9.10 0.39 4.47
C ALA A 61 8.71 -1.00 5.00
N ALA A 62 9.55 -1.58 5.86
CA ALA A 62 9.24 -2.84 6.53
C ALA A 62 9.45 -2.72 8.04
N CYS A 63 8.57 -3.36 8.79
CA CYS A 63 8.78 -3.55 10.22
C CYS A 63 10.13 -4.25 10.45
N ILE A 64 10.90 -3.85 11.46
CA ILE A 64 12.22 -4.43 11.72
C ILE A 64 12.22 -5.96 11.75
N PRO A 65 11.30 -6.65 12.47
CA PRO A 65 11.31 -8.11 12.46
C PRO A 65 10.99 -8.69 11.08
N CYS A 66 10.06 -8.09 10.33
CA CYS A 66 9.72 -8.51 8.96
C CYS A 66 10.93 -8.44 8.03
N ASN A 67 11.66 -7.32 8.09
CA ASN A 67 12.87 -7.09 7.30
C ASN A 67 13.93 -8.14 7.60
N ARG A 68 14.21 -8.36 8.89
CA ARG A 68 15.23 -9.30 9.36
C ARG A 68 14.88 -10.77 9.07
N ILE A 69 13.62 -11.16 9.26
CA ILE A 69 13.14 -12.52 8.94
C ILE A 69 13.24 -12.79 7.44
N LYS A 70 12.87 -11.81 6.59
CA LYS A 70 13.03 -11.95 5.14
C LYS A 70 14.49 -12.12 4.76
N GLY A 71 15.38 -11.26 5.26
CA GLY A 71 16.80 -11.27 4.91
C GLY A 71 17.01 -11.23 3.38
N ASN A 72 17.64 -12.27 2.83
CA ASN A 72 17.89 -12.41 1.39
C ASN A 72 16.82 -13.25 0.64
N SER A 73 15.73 -13.61 1.30
CA SER A 73 14.63 -14.38 0.72
C SER A 73 13.75 -13.52 -0.19
N SER A 74 12.85 -14.19 -0.92
CA SER A 74 11.89 -13.55 -1.82
C SER A 74 10.84 -12.75 -1.04
N THR A 75 10.54 -11.52 -1.48
CA THR A 75 9.44 -10.71 -0.94
C THR A 75 8.09 -11.39 -1.09
N THR A 76 7.87 -12.09 -2.19
CA THR A 76 6.62 -12.82 -2.44
C THR A 76 6.40 -13.87 -1.35
N SER A 77 7.44 -14.63 -1.01
CA SER A 77 7.39 -15.62 0.08
C SER A 77 7.19 -14.96 1.44
N ALA A 78 7.88 -13.84 1.70
CA ALA A 78 7.73 -13.11 2.96
C ALA A 78 6.30 -12.53 3.13
N ARG A 79 5.67 -12.07 2.05
CA ARG A 79 4.28 -11.60 2.07
C ARG A 79 3.29 -12.74 2.20
N SER A 80 3.51 -13.86 1.52
CA SER A 80 2.56 -14.98 1.51
C SER A 80 2.39 -15.60 2.90
N THR A 81 3.43 -15.60 3.74
CA THR A 81 3.32 -16.03 5.15
C THR A 81 2.38 -15.14 5.97
N ASN A 82 2.11 -13.92 5.51
CA ASN A 82 1.17 -12.98 6.12
C ASN A 82 -0.17 -12.91 5.34
N GLY A 83 -0.36 -13.74 4.31
CA GLY A 83 -1.58 -13.76 3.49
C GLY A 83 -1.59 -12.79 2.31
N TYR A 84 -0.47 -12.13 2.02
CA TYR A 84 -0.40 -11.10 0.98
C TYR A 84 0.41 -11.56 -0.24
N ARG A 85 0.05 -11.09 -1.44
CA ARG A 85 0.80 -11.30 -2.69
C ARG A 85 1.51 -10.03 -3.12
N CYS A 86 0.94 -8.86 -2.80
CA CYS A 86 1.48 -7.57 -3.21
C CYS A 86 1.73 -6.61 -2.03
N ALA A 87 2.31 -5.44 -2.34
CA ALA A 87 2.55 -4.39 -1.36
C ALA A 87 1.29 -3.52 -1.18
N PRO A 88 1.18 -2.79 -0.06
CA PRO A 88 0.14 -1.79 0.10
C PRO A 88 0.13 -0.73 -0.97
N LEU A 89 -1.08 -0.32 -1.35
CA LEU A 89 -1.27 0.83 -2.22
C LEU A 89 -0.80 2.11 -1.53
N SER A 90 -0.33 3.05 -2.34
CA SER A 90 -0.04 4.42 -1.91
C SER A 90 -1.31 5.27 -1.90
N GLN A 91 -1.25 6.43 -1.22
CA GLN A 91 -2.37 7.38 -1.16
C GLN A 91 -2.83 7.81 -2.54
N ALA A 92 -1.89 8.11 -3.44
CA ALA A 92 -2.19 8.48 -4.81
C ALA A 92 -2.99 7.38 -5.53
N LYS A 93 -2.58 6.11 -5.36
CA LYS A 93 -3.26 4.99 -6.03
C LYS A 93 -4.65 4.72 -5.46
N ARG A 94 -4.85 4.91 -4.15
CA ARG A 94 -6.19 4.86 -3.55
C ARG A 94 -7.09 6.00 -4.01
N GLY A 95 -6.53 7.19 -4.22
CA GLY A 95 -7.24 8.32 -4.83
C GLY A 95 -7.73 7.99 -6.24
N GLU A 96 -6.86 7.43 -7.09
CA GLU A 96 -7.23 6.94 -8.42
C GLU A 96 -8.36 5.90 -8.36
N ASN A 97 -8.26 4.92 -7.45
CA ASN A 97 -9.29 3.91 -7.27
C ASN A 97 -10.61 4.48 -6.75
N THR A 98 -10.56 5.53 -5.91
CA THR A 98 -11.76 6.25 -5.44
C THR A 98 -12.50 6.88 -6.60
N VAL A 99 -11.77 7.58 -7.49
CA VAL A 99 -12.36 8.20 -8.68
C VAL A 99 -12.89 7.14 -9.64
N ALA A 100 -12.09 6.13 -9.96
CA ALA A 100 -12.48 5.05 -10.86
C ALA A 100 -13.72 4.30 -10.33
N GLY A 101 -13.73 3.95 -9.04
CA GLY A 101 -14.86 3.32 -8.39
C GLY A 101 -16.11 4.19 -8.40
N GLY A 102 -15.97 5.50 -8.17
CA GLY A 102 -17.09 6.44 -8.24
C GLY A 102 -17.70 6.54 -9.64
N VAL A 103 -16.87 6.60 -10.69
CA VAL A 103 -17.34 6.60 -12.08
C VAL A 103 -18.05 5.30 -12.43
N VAL A 104 -17.44 4.15 -12.12
CA VAL A 104 -18.03 2.81 -12.37
C VAL A 104 -19.34 2.65 -11.61
N GLY A 105 -19.38 3.05 -10.34
CA GLY A 105 -20.57 2.97 -9.50
C GLY A 105 -21.70 3.88 -10.01
N ALA A 106 -21.38 5.10 -10.45
CA ALA A 106 -22.37 6.00 -11.02
C ALA A 106 -23.04 5.41 -12.27
N LEU A 107 -22.27 4.74 -13.15
CA LEU A 107 -22.78 4.10 -14.37
C LEU A 107 -23.75 2.93 -14.10
N ALA A 108 -23.82 2.40 -12.88
CA ALA A 108 -24.77 1.34 -12.52
C ALA A 108 -26.24 1.75 -12.71
N PHE A 109 -26.54 3.05 -12.78
CA PHE A 109 -27.89 3.56 -13.05
C PHE A 109 -28.49 3.04 -14.36
N LEU A 110 -27.66 2.66 -15.34
CA LEU A 110 -28.09 2.10 -16.62
C LEU A 110 -28.88 0.80 -16.46
N LEU A 111 -28.65 0.08 -15.36
CA LEU A 111 -29.31 -1.19 -15.02
C LEU A 111 -30.64 -0.98 -14.27
N VAL A 112 -31.00 0.26 -13.94
CA VAL A 112 -32.14 0.60 -13.09
C VAL A 112 -33.25 1.29 -13.91
N PRO A 113 -34.55 1.06 -13.60
CA PRO A 113 -35.67 1.72 -14.27
C PRO A 113 -35.59 3.26 -14.25
N PRO A 114 -36.12 3.96 -15.28
CA PRO A 114 -35.94 5.41 -15.47
C PRO A 114 -36.27 6.29 -14.27
N HIS A 115 -37.34 5.97 -13.52
CA HIS A 115 -37.81 6.77 -12.39
C HIS A 115 -36.86 6.73 -11.17
N LEU A 116 -35.92 5.77 -11.10
CA LEU A 116 -34.95 5.65 -10.01
C LEU A 116 -33.53 6.06 -10.42
N ARG A 117 -33.29 6.39 -11.70
CA ARG A 117 -31.94 6.61 -12.24
C ARG A 117 -31.18 7.72 -11.53
N LEU A 118 -31.82 8.87 -11.25
CA LEU A 118 -31.17 9.99 -10.57
C LEU A 118 -30.66 9.58 -9.18
N ALA A 119 -31.49 8.89 -8.40
CA ALA A 119 -31.09 8.38 -7.09
C ALA A 119 -29.99 7.31 -7.24
N ALA A 120 -30.10 6.41 -8.22
CA ALA A 120 -29.13 5.36 -8.46
C ALA A 120 -27.75 5.89 -8.88
N VAL A 121 -27.67 6.97 -9.67
CA VAL A 121 -26.39 7.62 -10.02
C VAL A 121 -25.68 8.12 -8.76
N VAL A 122 -26.40 8.83 -7.89
CA VAL A 122 -25.81 9.43 -6.68
C VAL A 122 -25.37 8.33 -5.71
N VAL A 123 -26.25 7.38 -5.41
CA VAL A 123 -25.96 6.28 -4.48
C VAL A 123 -24.83 5.40 -5.04
N GLY A 124 -24.93 5.02 -6.31
CA GLY A 124 -23.92 4.20 -6.99
C GLY A 124 -22.56 4.89 -7.02
N GLY A 125 -22.51 6.19 -7.31
CA GLY A 125 -21.28 6.97 -7.30
C GLY A 125 -20.62 7.04 -5.92
N VAL A 126 -21.39 7.31 -4.86
CA VAL A 126 -20.86 7.36 -3.49
C VAL A 126 -20.37 5.99 -3.03
N VAL A 127 -21.17 4.94 -3.23
CA VAL A 127 -20.79 3.56 -2.85
C VAL A 127 -19.55 3.13 -3.62
N GLY A 128 -19.53 3.36 -4.93
CA GLY A 128 -18.38 3.04 -5.79
C GLY A 128 -17.10 3.75 -5.34
N ALA A 129 -17.18 5.03 -4.96
CA ALA A 129 -16.04 5.77 -4.46
C ALA A 129 -15.52 5.22 -3.11
N VAL A 130 -16.41 4.89 -2.17
CA VAL A 130 -16.03 4.32 -0.87
C VAL A 130 -15.39 2.94 -1.04
N VAL A 131 -15.96 2.09 -1.89
CA VAL A 131 -15.40 0.77 -2.21
C VAL A 131 -14.03 0.92 -2.88
N GLY A 132 -13.92 1.82 -3.85
CA GLY A 132 -12.65 2.12 -4.53
C GLY A 132 -11.55 2.61 -3.58
N LYS A 133 -11.89 3.49 -2.63
CA LYS A 133 -10.96 3.99 -1.60
C LYS A 133 -10.51 2.89 -0.64
N SER A 134 -11.43 1.99 -0.28
CA SER A 134 -11.21 0.93 0.71
C SER A 134 -10.56 -0.32 0.12
N TYR A 135 -10.54 -0.43 -1.21
CA TYR A 135 -9.92 -1.54 -1.90
C TYR A 135 -8.43 -1.62 -1.56
N GLU A 136 -8.03 -2.76 -1.04
CA GLU A 136 -6.65 -3.11 -0.80
C GLU A 136 -6.41 -4.49 -1.44
N PRO A 137 -5.41 -4.62 -2.32
CA PRO A 137 -5.09 -5.90 -2.92
C PRO A 137 -4.35 -6.80 -1.92
N ASP A 138 -4.65 -8.10 -2.02
CA ASP A 138 -3.97 -9.16 -1.28
C ASP A 138 -2.50 -9.25 -1.69
#